data_AF-W5J604-F1
#
_entry.id   AF-W5J604-F1
#
_cell.length_a   1.000
_cell.length_b   1.000
_cell.length_c   1.000
_cell.angle_alpha   90.00
_cell.angle_beta   90.00
_cell.angle_gamma   90.00
#
_symmetry.space_group_name_H-M   'P 1'
#
loop_
_entity.id
_entity.type
_entity.pdbx_description
1 polymer ?
#
loop_
_entity_poly.entity_id
_entity_poly.type
_entity_poly.pdbx_seq_one_letter_code
_entity_poly.pdbx_strand_id
1 'polypeptide(L)'
;MNGVTELEHLRTQLTVARSEIKNLRQQVKNLQHIFSKEHQYALKLLNEFSSKDCERIETIGEIEKNTSFSDTENAVTCDNDDVHFKPIGVIRTVFSEKRAVPRQAVLASTVESRIELSPKIFNNPEHSLEGLENFSHIWIIYYFHRHPNHTKAKVAPPRLGGERVGVFSTRSPHRPCPIGLSLVQLDRIEDSKVYFYGTDMVNGTPVLDIKPYIPQYDIPVRQVELEFNNSREAPDGEETSVLGSVPSTSRLAPIANVSIPSWVLQSSNLNVEFCPLAATRIQALGITQASIVDVLKADPRSVYLRTKYGSQTYTFGLGDLTVTCKFDDKKATVTVLQIRNDVDTETALSTL
;
A
#
# COMPACT_ATOMS: atom_id res chain seq x y z
N MET A 1 -59.04 7.87 -60.05
CA MET A 1 -59.13 7.37 -58.67
C MET A 1 -57.83 7.52 -57.86
N ASN A 2 -56.76 8.15 -58.38
CA ASN A 2 -55.44 8.18 -57.70
C ASN A 2 -55.21 9.39 -56.77
N GLY A 3 -55.99 10.47 -56.91
CA GLY A 3 -55.76 11.70 -56.13
C GLY A 3 -56.29 11.63 -54.68
N VAL A 4 -57.23 10.73 -54.37
CA VAL A 4 -57.81 10.62 -53.03
C VAL A 4 -56.88 9.87 -52.08
N THR A 5 -56.21 8.82 -52.59
CA THR A 5 -55.23 8.01 -51.83
C THR A 5 -53.94 8.78 -51.50
N GLU A 6 -53.51 9.67 -52.40
CA GLU A 6 -52.33 10.52 -52.18
C GLU A 6 -52.60 11.60 -51.11
N LEU A 7 -53.81 12.15 -51.09
CA LEU A 7 -54.25 13.14 -50.10
C LEU A 7 -54.35 12.54 -48.69
N GLU A 8 -54.81 11.30 -48.58
CA GLU A 8 -54.83 10.57 -47.30
C GLU A 8 -53.42 10.25 -46.81
N HIS A 9 -52.52 9.82 -47.70
CA HIS A 9 -51.12 9.56 -47.34
C HIS A 9 -50.41 10.80 -46.79
N LEU A 10 -50.58 11.95 -47.45
CA LEU A 10 -50.03 13.24 -47.00
C LEU A 10 -50.61 13.68 -45.65
N ARG A 11 -51.90 13.43 -45.39
CA ARG A 11 -52.53 13.73 -44.08
C ARG A 11 -51.95 12.85 -42.96
N THR A 12 -51.67 11.58 -43.24
CA THR A 12 -51.05 10.68 -42.26
C THR A 12 -49.61 11.12 -41.96
N GLN A 13 -48.81 11.41 -42.99
CA GLN A 13 -47.45 11.92 -42.79
C GLN A 13 -47.42 13.23 -41.98
N LEU A 14 -48.34 14.15 -42.28
CA LEU A 14 -48.45 15.42 -41.55
C LEU A 14 -48.85 15.22 -40.09
N THR A 15 -49.64 14.18 -39.80
CA THR A 15 -50.01 13.80 -38.42
C THR A 15 -48.81 13.24 -37.66
N VAL A 16 -48.03 12.37 -38.29
CA VAL A 16 -46.79 11.81 -37.72
C VAL A 16 -45.78 12.92 -37.44
N ALA A 17 -45.51 13.79 -38.43
CA ALA A 17 -44.59 14.92 -38.26
C ALA A 17 -45.01 15.86 -37.12
N ARG A 18 -46.32 16.14 -36.97
CA ARG A 18 -46.83 16.92 -35.83
C ARG A 18 -46.59 16.23 -34.48
N SER A 19 -46.74 14.91 -34.43
CA SER A 19 -46.49 14.13 -33.21
C SER A 19 -45.00 14.11 -32.85
N GLU A 20 -44.12 13.99 -33.83
CA GLU A 20 -42.67 14.06 -33.64
C GLU A 20 -42.21 15.43 -33.19
N ILE A 21 -42.70 16.51 -33.82
CA ILE A 21 -42.42 17.89 -33.39
C ILE A 21 -42.87 18.11 -31.94
N LYS A 22 -44.03 17.56 -31.55
CA LYS A 22 -44.50 17.63 -30.16
C LYS A 22 -43.56 16.89 -29.21
N ASN A 23 -43.08 15.71 -29.59
CA ASN A 23 -42.16 14.92 -28.78
C ASN A 23 -40.79 15.61 -28.63
N LEU A 24 -40.23 16.12 -29.73
CA LEU A 24 -38.98 16.88 -29.74
C LEU A 24 -39.07 18.14 -28.87
N ARG A 25 -40.19 18.88 -28.94
CA ARG A 25 -40.42 20.04 -28.05
C ARG A 25 -40.44 19.64 -26.56
N GLN A 26 -41.00 18.48 -26.23
CA GLN A 26 -41.00 17.97 -24.87
C GLN A 26 -39.60 17.56 -24.40
N GLN A 27 -38.82 16.91 -25.26
CA GLN A 27 -37.42 16.56 -24.97
C GLN A 27 -36.55 17.79 -24.74
N VAL A 28 -36.66 18.81 -25.60
CA VAL A 28 -35.92 20.07 -25.42
C VAL A 28 -36.30 20.75 -24.12
N LYS A 29 -37.59 20.77 -23.74
CA LYS A 29 -38.04 21.33 -22.47
C LYS A 29 -37.48 20.58 -21.26
N ASN A 30 -37.40 19.25 -21.33
CA ASN A 30 -36.81 18.43 -20.28
C ASN A 30 -35.30 18.69 -20.15
N LEU A 31 -34.58 18.75 -21.28
CA LEU A 31 -33.14 19.07 -21.30
C LEU A 31 -32.85 20.47 -20.75
N GLN A 32 -33.64 21.48 -21.12
CA GLN A 32 -33.52 22.83 -20.56
C GLN A 32 -33.73 22.85 -19.04
N HIS A 33 -34.67 22.03 -18.53
CA HIS A 33 -34.90 21.92 -17.10
C HIS A 33 -33.72 21.27 -16.37
N ILE A 34 -33.16 20.18 -16.92
CA ILE A 34 -31.98 19.50 -16.36
C ILE A 34 -30.79 20.47 -16.34
N PHE A 35 -30.52 21.14 -17.45
CA PHE A 35 -29.42 22.09 -17.57
C PHE A 35 -29.57 23.27 -16.59
N SER A 36 -30.78 23.80 -16.43
CA SER A 36 -31.05 24.87 -15.47
C SER A 36 -30.79 24.43 -14.02
N LYS A 37 -31.10 23.18 -13.68
CA LYS A 37 -30.87 22.61 -12.35
C LYS A 37 -29.39 22.40 -12.06
N GLU A 38 -28.64 21.88 -13.04
CA GLU A 38 -27.18 21.72 -12.93
C GLU A 38 -26.47 23.08 -12.82
N HIS A 39 -26.89 24.06 -13.62
CA HIS A 39 -26.37 25.42 -13.54
C HIS A 39 -26.62 26.05 -12.15
N GLN A 40 -27.82 25.89 -11.59
CA GLN A 40 -28.11 26.37 -10.23
C GLN A 40 -27.29 25.65 -9.17
N TYR A 41 -27.03 24.35 -9.34
CA TYR A 41 -26.19 23.59 -8.43
C TYR A 41 -24.73 24.07 -8.46
N ALA A 42 -24.18 24.32 -9.66
CA ALA A 42 -22.83 24.86 -9.82
C ALA A 42 -22.69 26.26 -9.20
N LEU A 43 -23.68 27.15 -9.39
CA LEU A 43 -23.70 28.47 -8.76
C LEU A 43 -23.76 28.39 -7.23
N LYS A 44 -24.51 27.42 -6.69
CA LYS A 44 -24.58 27.19 -5.24
C LYS A 44 -23.23 26.77 -4.67
N LEU A 45 -22.54 25.83 -5.32
CA LEU A 45 -21.18 25.44 -4.97
C LEU A 45 -20.22 26.64 -4.99
N LEU A 46 -20.21 27.43 -6.07
CA LEU A 46 -19.35 28.61 -6.19
C LEU A 46 -19.60 29.66 -5.10
N ASN A 47 -20.85 29.91 -4.73
CA ASN A 47 -21.17 30.83 -3.63
C ASN A 47 -20.77 30.27 -2.24
N GLU A 48 -20.91 28.96 -2.03
CA GLU A 48 -20.44 28.31 -0.80
C GLU A 48 -18.91 28.36 -0.65
N PHE A 49 -18.17 28.36 -1.77
CA PHE A 49 -16.72 28.60 -1.81
C PHE A 49 -16.38 30.09 -1.57
N SER A 50 -17.06 31.03 -2.22
CA SER A 50 -16.74 32.46 -2.11
C SER A 50 -17.01 33.06 -0.73
N SER A 51 -17.96 32.52 0.04
CA SER A 51 -18.36 33.13 1.32
C SER A 51 -17.51 32.70 2.52
N LYS A 52 -16.65 31.68 2.39
CA LYS A 52 -15.83 31.18 3.50
C LYS A 52 -14.43 31.82 3.59
N ASP A 53 -13.95 32.48 2.53
CA ASP A 53 -12.59 33.04 2.47
C ASP A 53 -12.53 34.59 2.47
N CYS A 54 -13.65 35.30 2.38
CA CYS A 54 -13.64 36.78 2.32
C CYS A 54 -13.49 37.51 3.67
N GLU A 55 -13.63 36.86 4.83
CA GLU A 55 -13.47 37.55 6.13
C GLU A 55 -12.00 37.71 6.59
N ARG A 56 -11.02 37.15 5.85
CA ARG A 56 -9.60 37.16 6.26
C ARG A 56 -8.69 38.17 5.56
N ILE A 57 -9.21 38.93 4.59
CA ILE A 57 -8.38 39.77 3.70
C ILE A 57 -8.24 41.22 4.19
N GLU A 58 -9.08 41.72 5.09
CA GLU A 58 -9.01 43.14 5.51
C GLU A 58 -7.94 43.45 6.56
N THR A 59 -7.26 42.47 7.16
CA THR A 59 -6.30 42.73 8.27
C THR A 59 -4.82 42.75 7.84
N ILE A 60 -4.49 42.51 6.56
CA ILE A 60 -3.09 42.41 6.08
C ILE A 60 -2.61 43.70 5.37
N GLY A 61 -3.46 44.72 5.26
CA GLY A 61 -3.19 45.93 4.46
C GLY A 61 -2.20 46.97 5.04
N GLU A 62 -1.64 46.81 6.24
CA GLU A 62 -0.84 47.89 6.86
C GLU A 62 0.63 47.56 7.23
N ILE A 63 1.17 46.40 6.86
CA ILE A 63 2.58 46.05 7.19
C ILE A 63 3.53 46.08 5.96
N GLU A 64 3.05 46.48 4.77
CA GLU A 64 3.91 46.61 3.58
C GLU A 64 4.55 48.01 3.42
N LYS A 65 5.33 48.44 4.41
CA LYS A 65 6.39 49.43 4.18
C LYS A 65 7.62 49.06 5.00
N ASN A 66 8.58 48.44 4.30
CA ASN A 66 10.01 48.26 4.60
C ASN A 66 10.42 46.79 4.64
N THR A 67 10.81 46.21 3.50
CA THR A 67 12.19 45.73 3.27
C THR A 67 12.36 45.11 1.88
N SER A 68 13.30 45.70 1.13
CA SER A 68 14.20 45.13 0.11
C SER A 68 13.87 43.77 -0.53
N PHE A 69 13.72 43.81 -1.87
CA PHE A 69 13.96 42.73 -2.82
C PHE A 69 15.21 41.90 -2.47
N SER A 70 15.02 40.59 -2.28
CA SER A 70 16.08 39.59 -2.41
C SER A 70 15.51 38.35 -3.08
N ASP A 71 16.26 37.82 -4.04
CA ASP A 71 15.89 36.75 -4.97
C ASP A 71 15.31 35.52 -4.26
N THR A 72 14.01 35.33 -4.38
CA THR A 72 13.32 34.06 -4.07
C THR A 72 12.22 33.85 -5.11
N GLU A 73 12.63 33.51 -6.33
CA GLU A 73 11.70 33.01 -7.34
C GLU A 73 11.08 31.70 -6.85
N ASN A 74 9.78 31.76 -6.57
CA ASN A 74 8.81 30.67 -6.53
C ASN A 74 9.22 29.42 -5.74
N ALA A 75 9.21 29.52 -4.41
CA ALA A 75 9.00 28.33 -3.59
C ALA A 75 7.66 27.72 -4.00
N VAL A 76 7.68 26.49 -4.54
CA VAL A 76 6.47 25.69 -4.77
C VAL A 76 5.84 25.45 -3.40
N THR A 77 4.86 26.26 -3.03
CA THR A 77 3.98 25.98 -1.91
C THR A 77 3.01 24.93 -2.40
N CYS A 78 3.12 23.70 -1.90
CA CYS A 78 1.96 22.84 -1.87
C CYS A 78 1.00 23.52 -0.88
N ASP A 79 -0.13 24.02 -1.38
CA ASP A 79 -1.20 24.54 -0.54
C ASP A 79 -1.51 23.52 0.57
N ASN A 80 -1.82 24.00 1.78
CA ASN A 80 -2.02 23.20 3.00
C ASN A 80 -3.28 22.30 2.95
N ASP A 81 -3.66 21.81 1.78
CA ASP A 81 -4.75 20.87 1.62
C ASP A 81 -4.27 19.49 2.08
N ASP A 82 -4.45 19.22 3.38
CA ASP A 82 -4.22 17.91 3.96
C ASP A 82 -5.07 16.85 3.22
N VAL A 83 -4.39 15.91 2.55
CA VAL A 83 -5.05 14.79 1.88
C VAL A 83 -5.35 13.70 2.91
N HIS A 84 -6.63 13.49 3.20
CA HIS A 84 -7.09 12.46 4.13
C HIS A 84 -7.39 11.13 3.43
N PHE A 85 -6.73 10.06 3.89
CA PHE A 85 -7.00 8.68 3.44
C PHE A 85 -7.86 7.92 4.45
N LYS A 86 -8.78 7.09 3.95
CA LYS A 86 -9.55 6.13 4.76
C LYS A 86 -8.96 4.74 4.56
N PRO A 87 -8.53 4.04 5.62
CA PRO A 87 -8.04 2.68 5.49
C PRO A 87 -9.10 1.73 4.93
N ILE A 88 -8.72 0.89 3.98
CA ILE A 88 -9.61 -0.13 3.38
C ILE A 88 -9.75 -1.38 4.25
N GLY A 89 -8.80 -1.59 5.16
CA GLY A 89 -8.74 -2.78 6.02
C GLY A 89 -7.61 -2.71 7.03
N VAL A 90 -7.37 -3.83 7.70
CA VAL A 90 -6.37 -3.96 8.75
C VAL A 90 -5.55 -5.22 8.53
N ILE A 91 -4.24 -5.12 8.73
CA ILE A 91 -3.32 -6.25 8.72
C ILE A 91 -3.40 -7.00 10.05
N ARG A 92 -3.51 -8.33 9.99
CA ARG A 92 -3.29 -9.26 11.09
C ARG A 92 -1.99 -10.03 10.88
N THR A 93 -1.08 -9.91 11.85
CA THR A 93 0.19 -10.64 11.87
C THR A 93 0.48 -11.19 13.26
N VAL A 94 1.46 -12.08 13.33
CA VAL A 94 2.06 -12.58 14.57
C VAL A 94 2.86 -11.51 15.34
N PHE A 95 3.12 -10.33 14.74
CA PHE A 95 3.92 -9.30 15.37
C PHE A 95 3.06 -8.32 16.15
N SER A 96 2.83 -8.58 17.43
CA SER A 96 2.03 -7.71 18.33
C SER A 96 2.66 -6.34 18.58
N GLU A 97 4.00 -6.28 18.54
CA GLU A 97 4.81 -5.08 18.77
C GLU A 97 5.77 -4.81 17.60
N LYS A 98 6.42 -3.65 17.60
CA LYS A 98 7.46 -3.32 16.60
C LYS A 98 8.71 -4.19 16.74
N ARG A 99 8.93 -4.77 17.91
CA ARG A 99 10.10 -5.58 18.20
C ARG A 99 10.05 -6.85 17.36
N ALA A 100 11.17 -7.20 16.74
CA ALA A 100 11.30 -8.36 15.87
C ALA A 100 10.47 -8.37 14.56
N VAL A 101 9.72 -7.30 14.28
CA VAL A 101 9.15 -7.10 12.94
C VAL A 101 10.29 -7.08 11.92
N PRO A 102 10.22 -7.92 10.87
CA PRO A 102 11.22 -7.96 9.82
C PRO A 102 11.37 -6.59 9.16
N ARG A 103 12.59 -6.26 8.76
CA ARG A 103 12.87 -4.96 8.14
C ARG A 103 12.23 -4.81 6.75
N GLN A 104 11.96 -5.93 6.07
CA GLN A 104 11.37 -6.04 4.74
C GLN A 104 10.62 -7.37 4.68
N ALA A 105 9.47 -7.42 4.02
CA ALA A 105 8.59 -8.61 3.96
C ALA A 105 9.31 -9.89 3.49
N VAL A 106 10.22 -9.77 2.51
CA VAL A 106 11.00 -10.90 1.96
C VAL A 106 11.83 -11.63 3.03
N LEU A 107 12.19 -10.96 4.12
CA LEU A 107 13.00 -11.56 5.19
C LEU A 107 12.21 -12.54 6.07
N ALA A 108 10.88 -12.49 6.02
CA ALA A 108 10.00 -13.42 6.72
C ALA A 108 9.01 -14.07 5.76
N SER A 109 9.54 -14.59 4.66
CA SER A 109 8.76 -15.18 3.57
C SER A 109 7.92 -16.39 3.99
N THR A 110 8.20 -17.01 5.14
CA THR A 110 7.40 -18.15 5.64
C THR A 110 6.30 -17.75 6.62
N VAL A 111 6.25 -16.48 7.04
CA VAL A 111 5.24 -15.99 7.99
C VAL A 111 3.95 -15.70 7.25
N GLU A 112 2.90 -16.45 7.58
CA GLU A 112 1.54 -16.19 7.12
C GLU A 112 0.98 -14.94 7.81
N SER A 113 0.24 -14.13 7.06
CA SER A 113 -0.48 -12.96 7.54
C SER A 113 -1.74 -12.77 6.71
N ARG A 114 -2.66 -11.93 7.19
CA ARG A 114 -3.88 -11.62 6.44
C ARG A 114 -4.27 -10.16 6.51
N ILE A 115 -4.91 -9.69 5.46
CA ILE A 115 -5.66 -8.43 5.44
C ILE A 115 -7.12 -8.78 5.74
N GLU A 116 -7.72 -8.07 6.69
CA GLU A 116 -9.16 -8.07 6.90
C GLU A 116 -9.72 -6.76 6.34
N LEU A 117 -10.47 -6.82 5.23
CA LEU A 117 -11.12 -5.64 4.66
C LEU A 117 -12.23 -5.15 5.58
N SER A 118 -12.37 -3.83 5.65
CA SER A 118 -13.40 -3.17 6.45
C SER A 118 -14.75 -3.28 5.73
N PRO A 119 -15.80 -3.82 6.39
CA PRO A 119 -17.14 -3.88 5.81
C PRO A 119 -17.80 -2.50 5.65
N LYS A 120 -17.15 -1.43 6.13
CA LYS A 120 -17.67 -0.06 6.01
C LYS A 120 -17.30 0.62 4.69
N ILE A 121 -16.40 0.02 3.92
CA ILE A 121 -15.84 0.63 2.71
C ILE A 121 -16.69 0.28 1.48
N PHE A 122 -17.07 -0.99 1.38
CA PHE A 122 -17.94 -1.52 0.33
C PHE A 122 -19.11 -2.26 0.95
N ASN A 123 -20.27 -2.25 0.29
CA ASN A 123 -21.41 -3.06 0.72
C ASN A 123 -21.09 -4.57 0.66
N ASN A 124 -20.33 -4.97 -0.36
CA ASN A 124 -19.85 -6.33 -0.61
C ASN A 124 -18.32 -6.30 -0.80
N PRO A 125 -17.52 -6.27 0.28
CA PRO A 125 -16.06 -6.16 0.18
C PRO A 125 -15.39 -7.27 -0.62
N GLU A 126 -15.95 -8.48 -0.61
CA GLU A 126 -15.48 -9.64 -1.37
C GLU A 126 -15.46 -9.40 -2.88
N HIS A 127 -16.45 -8.66 -3.43
CA HIS A 127 -16.48 -8.34 -4.86
C HIS A 127 -15.27 -7.49 -5.29
N SER A 128 -14.70 -6.69 -4.38
CA SER A 128 -13.50 -5.87 -4.67
C SER A 128 -12.22 -6.70 -4.79
N LEU A 129 -12.26 -7.98 -4.41
CA LEU A 129 -11.14 -8.91 -4.45
C LEU A 129 -11.23 -9.91 -5.62
N GLU A 130 -12.35 -9.93 -6.35
CA GLU A 130 -12.55 -10.87 -7.45
C GLU A 130 -11.45 -10.75 -8.51
N GLY A 131 -10.88 -11.89 -8.90
CA GLY A 131 -9.82 -11.99 -9.89
C GLY A 131 -8.41 -11.77 -9.34
N LEU A 132 -8.26 -11.32 -8.08
CA LEU A 132 -6.96 -11.16 -7.43
C LEU A 132 -6.27 -12.52 -7.20
N GLU A 133 -7.03 -13.60 -7.04
CA GLU A 133 -6.54 -14.98 -6.94
C GLU A 133 -5.77 -15.48 -8.17
N ASN A 134 -5.92 -14.81 -9.32
CA ASN A 134 -5.16 -15.13 -10.53
C ASN A 134 -3.69 -14.64 -10.47
N PHE A 135 -3.33 -13.88 -9.44
CA PHE A 135 -1.98 -13.34 -9.25
C PHE A 135 -1.25 -14.08 -8.14
N SER A 136 0.03 -14.37 -8.35
CA SER A 136 0.87 -15.00 -7.30
C SER A 136 1.39 -14.01 -6.27
N HIS A 137 1.45 -12.72 -6.61
CA HIS A 137 2.06 -11.68 -5.78
C HIS A 137 1.26 -10.39 -5.85
N ILE A 138 1.24 -9.67 -4.73
CA ILE A 138 0.54 -8.39 -4.60
C ILE A 138 1.42 -7.36 -3.89
N TRP A 139 1.22 -6.10 -4.26
CA TRP A 139 1.65 -4.94 -3.51
C TRP A 139 0.62 -4.58 -2.46
N ILE A 140 1.09 -4.39 -1.23
CA ILE A 140 0.29 -3.83 -0.14
C ILE A 140 0.83 -2.44 0.17
N ILE A 141 -0.05 -1.44 0.11
CA ILE A 141 0.23 -0.07 0.55
C ILE A 141 -0.45 0.14 1.90
N TYR A 142 0.30 0.58 2.90
CA TYR A 142 -0.18 0.65 4.28
C TYR A 142 0.36 1.86 5.03
N TYR A 143 -0.24 2.16 6.19
CA TYR A 143 0.11 3.32 7.01
C TYR A 143 0.88 2.92 8.29
N PHE A 144 2.02 3.55 8.57
CA PHE A 144 2.82 3.28 9.78
C PHE A 144 2.20 3.89 11.06
N HIS A 145 1.05 3.35 11.49
CA HIS A 145 0.22 3.87 12.58
C HIS A 145 0.89 3.99 13.96
N ARG A 146 1.93 3.20 14.26
CA ARG A 146 2.59 3.25 15.57
C ARG A 146 3.78 4.21 15.64
N HIS A 147 4.07 4.99 14.59
CA HIS A 147 5.23 5.87 14.56
C HIS A 147 4.86 7.33 14.94
N PRO A 148 5.71 8.01 15.74
CA PRO A 148 5.45 9.39 16.13
C PRO A 148 5.64 10.34 14.95
N ASN A 149 4.83 11.40 14.90
CA ASN A 149 4.74 12.41 13.83
C ASN A 149 5.99 13.30 13.65
N HIS A 150 7.14 12.93 14.21
CA HIS A 150 8.36 13.73 14.08
C HIS A 150 9.26 13.19 12.97
N THR A 151 9.14 13.79 11.79
CA THR A 151 9.96 13.47 10.63
C THR A 151 11.27 14.26 10.64
N LYS A 152 12.38 13.58 10.33
CA LYS A 152 13.70 14.20 10.16
C LYS A 152 14.14 14.05 8.71
N ALA A 153 14.81 15.08 8.18
CA ALA A 153 15.36 15.03 6.81
C ALA A 153 16.40 13.93 6.60
N LYS A 154 17.15 13.56 7.65
CA LYS A 154 18.16 12.48 7.64
C LYS A 154 17.85 11.41 8.67
N VAL A 155 18.07 10.15 8.29
CA VAL A 155 17.90 8.95 9.14
C VAL A 155 19.18 8.11 9.12
N ALA A 156 19.34 7.21 10.09
CA ALA A 156 20.46 6.27 10.16
C ALA A 156 19.97 4.83 9.89
N PRO A 157 20.01 4.34 8.63
CA PRO A 157 19.60 2.99 8.31
C PRO A 157 20.45 1.95 9.06
N PRO A 158 19.87 0.82 9.52
CA PRO A 158 20.62 -0.16 10.30
C PRO A 158 21.83 -0.78 9.60
N ARG A 159 21.80 -0.83 8.26
CA ARG A 159 22.90 -1.34 7.42
C ARG A 159 24.05 -0.33 7.24
N LEU A 160 23.84 0.94 7.59
CA LEU A 160 24.83 2.01 7.37
C LEU A 160 25.70 2.29 8.62
N GLY A 161 25.73 1.37 9.59
CA GLY A 161 26.69 1.44 10.71
C GLY A 161 26.59 2.66 11.63
N GLY A 162 25.54 3.47 11.54
CA GLY A 162 25.35 4.69 12.33
C GLY A 162 25.45 5.99 11.53
N GLU A 163 25.99 5.94 10.32
CA GLU A 163 25.99 7.08 9.39
C GLU A 163 24.57 7.48 8.99
N ARG A 164 24.40 8.74 8.57
CA ARG A 164 23.09 9.32 8.25
C ARG A 164 22.96 9.68 6.77
N VAL A 165 21.84 9.27 6.16
CA VAL A 165 21.47 9.60 4.77
C VAL A 165 20.09 10.26 4.72
N GLY A 166 19.76 10.89 3.60
CA GLY A 166 18.44 11.51 3.39
C GLY A 166 17.32 10.48 3.53
N VAL A 167 16.18 10.87 4.10
CA VAL A 167 15.06 9.93 4.34
C VAL A 167 14.56 9.26 3.05
N PHE A 168 14.54 10.00 1.94
CA PHE A 168 14.04 9.51 0.64
C PHE A 168 15.00 8.55 -0.07
N SER A 169 16.26 8.43 0.35
CA SER A 169 17.17 7.38 -0.13
C SER A 169 17.03 6.06 0.66
N THR A 170 16.00 5.96 1.51
CA THR A 170 15.79 4.83 2.43
C THR A 170 14.34 4.37 2.43
N ARG A 171 14.07 3.20 3.01
CA ARG A 171 12.72 2.70 3.33
C ARG A 171 12.32 2.94 4.80
N SER A 172 12.84 4.01 5.42
CA SER A 172 12.54 4.33 6.82
C SER A 172 11.06 4.69 7.00
N PRO A 173 10.39 4.22 8.08
CA PRO A 173 9.03 4.65 8.43
C PRO A 173 8.98 6.11 8.94
N HIS A 174 10.12 6.72 9.28
CA HIS A 174 10.21 8.11 9.74
C HIS A 174 10.25 9.09 8.56
N ARG A 175 9.12 9.28 7.88
CA ARG A 175 8.98 10.06 6.64
C ARG A 175 7.70 10.91 6.67
N PRO A 176 7.62 12.01 5.88
CA PRO A 176 6.52 12.98 5.97
C PRO A 176 5.15 12.33 5.75
N CYS A 177 5.03 11.50 4.71
CA CYS A 177 3.91 10.60 4.49
C CYS A 177 4.35 9.20 4.94
N PRO A 178 3.91 8.71 6.11
CA PRO A 178 4.33 7.43 6.67
C PRO A 178 3.60 6.26 5.99
N ILE A 179 3.80 6.15 4.67
CA ILE A 179 3.27 5.11 3.81
C ILE A 179 4.35 4.04 3.61
N GLY A 180 3.98 2.79 3.87
CA GLY A 180 4.76 1.59 3.60
C GLY A 180 4.30 0.91 2.31
N LEU A 181 5.20 0.11 1.74
CA LEU A 181 4.99 -0.65 0.52
C LEU A 181 5.68 -2.01 0.69
N SER A 182 4.91 -3.09 0.54
CA SER A 182 5.44 -4.45 0.66
C SER A 182 4.95 -5.32 -0.51
N LEU A 183 5.89 -6.01 -1.15
CA LEU A 183 5.60 -7.08 -2.10
C LEU A 183 5.49 -8.38 -1.31
N VAL A 184 4.37 -9.07 -1.43
CA VAL A 184 4.09 -10.31 -0.71
C VAL A 184 3.60 -11.38 -1.68
N GLN A 185 3.75 -12.64 -1.28
CA GLN A 185 3.20 -13.76 -2.03
C GLN A 185 1.76 -13.97 -1.60
N LEU A 186 0.82 -13.90 -2.55
CA LEU A 186 -0.58 -14.23 -2.29
C LEU A 186 -0.71 -15.74 -2.04
N ASP A 187 -1.45 -16.11 -1.01
CA ASP A 187 -1.75 -17.50 -0.70
C ASP A 187 -3.17 -17.85 -1.14
N ARG A 188 -4.17 -17.18 -0.52
CA ARG A 188 -5.58 -17.42 -0.81
C ARG A 188 -6.44 -16.21 -0.44
N ILE A 189 -7.67 -16.21 -0.95
CA ILE A 189 -8.70 -15.23 -0.62
C ILE A 189 -9.89 -15.99 -0.04
N GLU A 190 -10.40 -15.54 1.11
CA GLU A 190 -11.60 -16.10 1.74
C GLU A 190 -12.49 -14.94 2.21
N ASP A 191 -13.71 -14.87 1.70
CA ASP A 191 -14.63 -13.77 1.96
C ASP A 191 -13.97 -12.40 1.67
N SER A 192 -13.98 -11.50 2.66
CA SER A 192 -13.32 -10.20 2.65
C SER A 192 -11.89 -10.25 3.22
N LYS A 193 -11.23 -11.41 3.18
CA LYS A 193 -9.88 -11.62 3.74
C LYS A 193 -8.89 -12.06 2.66
N VAL A 194 -7.70 -11.47 2.69
CA VAL A 194 -6.59 -11.81 1.79
C VAL A 194 -5.46 -12.38 2.62
N TYR A 195 -5.12 -13.64 2.41
CA TYR A 195 -4.02 -14.34 3.09
C TYR A 195 -2.77 -14.31 2.21
N PHE A 196 -1.63 -14.07 2.84
CA PHE A 196 -0.36 -13.91 2.14
C PHE A 196 0.82 -14.34 3.00
N TYR A 197 1.94 -14.61 2.35
CA TYR A 197 3.23 -14.91 2.97
C TYR A 197 4.21 -13.75 2.80
N GLY A 198 5.02 -13.52 3.84
CA GLY A 198 5.95 -12.39 3.88
C GLY A 198 5.32 -11.17 4.52
N THR A 199 5.84 -10.75 5.66
CA THR A 199 5.31 -9.57 6.36
C THR A 199 6.39 -8.78 7.08
N ASP A 200 6.26 -7.46 7.04
CA ASP A 200 7.07 -6.47 7.75
C ASP A 200 6.18 -5.46 8.50
N MET A 201 4.98 -5.90 8.85
CA MET A 201 3.93 -5.07 9.42
C MET A 201 3.57 -5.55 10.84
N VAL A 202 3.32 -4.58 11.72
CA VAL A 202 2.80 -4.84 13.07
C VAL A 202 1.32 -5.21 12.96
N ASN A 203 0.84 -6.09 13.83
CA ASN A 203 -0.56 -6.41 13.97
C ASN A 203 -1.39 -5.13 14.21
N GLY A 204 -2.49 -4.99 13.47
CA GLY A 204 -3.34 -3.79 13.50
C GLY A 204 -2.93 -2.70 12.50
N THR A 205 -1.94 -2.95 11.63
CA THR A 205 -1.51 -1.96 10.64
C THR A 205 -2.63 -1.64 9.64
N PRO A 206 -3.04 -0.36 9.48
CA PRO A 206 -4.06 0.02 8.51
C PRO A 206 -3.58 -0.14 7.07
N VAL A 207 -4.40 -0.77 6.23
CA VAL A 207 -4.16 -0.94 4.79
C VAL A 207 -4.80 0.23 4.05
N LEU A 208 -4.04 0.81 3.12
CA LEU A 208 -4.51 1.91 2.26
C LEU A 208 -4.94 1.38 0.90
N ASP A 209 -4.20 0.42 0.33
CA ASP A 209 -4.46 -0.10 -1.01
C ASP A 209 -3.82 -1.47 -1.25
N ILE A 210 -4.34 -2.21 -2.24
CA ILE A 210 -3.83 -3.52 -2.70
C ILE A 210 -3.75 -3.48 -4.22
N LYS A 211 -2.62 -3.90 -4.80
CA LYS A 211 -2.44 -3.97 -6.26
C LYS A 211 -1.78 -5.28 -6.68
N PRO A 212 -2.15 -5.88 -7.83
CA PRO A 212 -1.41 -7.02 -8.36
C PRO A 212 0.02 -6.61 -8.73
N TYR A 213 0.98 -7.50 -8.48
CA TYR A 213 2.34 -7.34 -8.98
C TYR A 213 2.42 -7.80 -10.44
N ILE A 214 2.92 -6.94 -11.32
CA ILE A 214 3.05 -7.23 -12.74
C ILE A 214 4.51 -7.02 -13.15
N PRO A 215 5.28 -8.09 -13.40
CA PRO A 215 6.71 -8.01 -13.73
C PRO A 215 7.02 -7.01 -14.86
N GLN A 216 6.18 -6.94 -15.89
CA GLN A 216 6.36 -6.07 -17.05
C GLN A 216 6.35 -4.57 -16.69
N TYR A 217 5.63 -4.18 -15.63
CA TYR A 217 5.51 -2.79 -15.20
C TYR A 217 6.39 -2.48 -13.98
N ASP A 218 6.58 -3.46 -13.10
CA ASP A 218 7.25 -3.29 -11.82
C ASP A 218 8.75 -3.61 -11.87
N ILE A 219 9.22 -4.32 -12.90
CA ILE A 219 10.65 -4.54 -13.14
C ILE A 219 11.18 -3.47 -14.10
N PRO A 220 12.28 -2.76 -13.76
CA PRO A 220 12.89 -1.81 -14.69
C PRO A 220 13.40 -2.51 -15.97
N VAL A 221 12.83 -2.15 -17.12
CA VAL A 221 13.28 -2.60 -18.45
C VAL A 221 14.03 -1.46 -19.16
N ARG A 222 15.12 -1.77 -19.88
CA ARG A 222 15.78 -0.79 -20.75
C ARG A 222 14.87 -0.55 -21.97
N GLN A 223 14.51 0.70 -22.24
CA GLN A 223 13.64 1.11 -23.37
C GLN A 223 14.09 0.69 -24.78
N VAL A 224 15.25 0.03 -24.94
CA VAL A 224 15.77 -0.38 -26.26
C VAL A 224 15.03 -1.61 -26.83
N GLU A 225 14.34 -2.39 -26.00
CA GLU A 225 13.59 -3.59 -26.45
C GLU A 225 12.06 -3.41 -26.49
N LEU A 226 11.56 -2.22 -26.13
CA LEU A 226 10.13 -1.91 -26.19
C LEU A 226 9.85 -1.14 -27.48
N GLU A 227 9.86 -1.83 -28.62
CA GLU A 227 9.01 -1.41 -29.73
C GLU A 227 7.59 -1.42 -29.19
N PHE A 228 7.08 -0.21 -28.94
CA PHE A 228 5.80 0.08 -28.34
C PHE A 228 4.71 -0.84 -28.91
N ASN A 229 4.19 -1.75 -28.06
CA ASN A 229 2.83 -2.25 -28.20
C ASN A 229 1.89 -1.04 -28.06
N ASN A 230 1.71 -0.31 -29.16
CA ASN A 230 0.70 0.72 -29.35
C ASN A 230 -0.67 0.05 -29.45
N SER A 231 -1.11 -0.54 -28.35
CA SER A 231 -2.50 -0.91 -28.11
C SER A 231 -2.96 -0.14 -26.89
N ARG A 232 -2.93 1.20 -26.98
CA ARG A 232 -3.88 2.00 -26.23
C ARG A 232 -5.25 1.63 -26.80
N GLU A 233 -5.94 0.69 -26.16
CA GLU A 233 -7.38 0.53 -26.36
C GLU A 233 -8.03 1.86 -25.98
N ALA A 234 -8.66 2.50 -26.96
CA ALA A 234 -9.55 3.62 -26.71
C ALA A 234 -10.75 3.11 -25.86
N PRO A 235 -11.37 3.96 -25.04
CA PRO A 235 -12.44 3.54 -24.11
C PRO A 235 -13.79 3.28 -24.82
N ASP A 236 -13.77 2.66 -25.99
CA ASP A 236 -14.92 2.39 -26.85
C ASP A 236 -14.74 1.11 -27.68
N GLY A 237 -14.65 -0.03 -27.00
CA GLY A 237 -15.40 -1.25 -27.34
C GLY A 237 -15.38 -1.83 -28.78
N GLU A 238 -14.36 -1.62 -29.60
CA GLU A 238 -14.20 -2.36 -30.87
C GLU A 238 -12.99 -3.30 -30.85
N GLU A 239 -13.27 -4.61 -30.89
CA GLU A 239 -12.29 -5.68 -30.89
C GLU A 239 -11.49 -5.70 -32.21
N THR A 240 -10.15 -5.61 -32.11
CA THR A 240 -9.27 -5.95 -33.23
C THR A 240 -8.66 -7.34 -32.99
N SER A 241 -9.11 -8.31 -33.77
CA SER A 241 -8.60 -9.68 -33.77
C SER A 241 -7.15 -9.73 -34.25
N VAL A 242 -6.21 -10.14 -33.38
CA VAL A 242 -4.85 -10.50 -33.80
C VAL A 242 -4.52 -11.92 -33.35
N LEU A 243 -4.62 -12.84 -34.30
CA LEU A 243 -4.06 -14.19 -34.26
C LEU A 243 -2.53 -14.13 -34.17
N GLY A 244 -1.95 -14.85 -33.20
CA GLY A 244 -0.51 -15.09 -33.18
C GLY A 244 0.02 -15.57 -31.83
N SER A 245 -0.05 -16.88 -31.59
CA SER A 245 0.57 -17.57 -30.46
C SER A 245 2.11 -17.50 -30.50
N VAL A 246 2.77 -17.12 -29.41
CA VAL A 246 4.15 -17.54 -29.12
C VAL A 246 4.29 -17.86 -27.62
N PRO A 247 4.70 -19.09 -27.25
CA PRO A 247 4.99 -19.44 -25.87
C PRO A 247 6.45 -19.12 -25.57
N SER A 248 6.70 -18.28 -24.57
CA SER A 248 8.07 -17.98 -24.14
C SER A 248 8.15 -17.94 -22.62
N THR A 249 8.28 -19.13 -22.03
CA THR A 249 8.93 -19.32 -20.73
C THR A 249 10.33 -18.68 -20.76
N SER A 250 10.50 -17.52 -20.13
CA SER A 250 11.82 -16.95 -19.87
C SER A 250 12.11 -16.98 -18.37
N ARG A 251 13.08 -17.82 -18.00
CA ARG A 251 13.73 -17.78 -16.70
C ARG A 251 14.46 -16.44 -16.60
N LEU A 252 13.99 -15.53 -15.75
CA LEU A 252 14.59 -14.21 -15.61
C LEU A 252 15.95 -14.31 -14.91
N ALA A 253 17.00 -14.03 -15.67
CA ALA A 253 18.34 -13.72 -15.16
C ALA A 253 18.34 -12.35 -14.43
N PRO A 254 19.39 -11.99 -13.66
CA PRO A 254 19.40 -10.76 -12.86
C PRO A 254 19.27 -9.51 -13.74
N ILE A 255 18.46 -8.54 -13.30
CA ILE A 255 18.13 -7.31 -14.01
C ILE A 255 19.41 -6.45 -14.17
N ALA A 256 20.02 -6.48 -15.35
CA ALA A 256 21.35 -5.91 -15.64
C ALA A 256 21.48 -4.38 -15.47
N ASN A 257 20.42 -3.65 -15.08
CA ASN A 257 20.36 -2.19 -15.16
C ASN A 257 19.92 -1.47 -13.87
N VAL A 258 19.83 -2.17 -12.72
CA VAL A 258 19.44 -1.54 -11.44
C VAL A 258 20.68 -1.22 -10.61
N SER A 259 20.94 0.06 -10.35
CA SER A 259 22.01 0.52 -9.45
C SER A 259 21.52 0.57 -8.01
N ILE A 260 22.22 -0.13 -7.13
CA ILE A 260 21.90 -0.19 -5.70
C ILE A 260 23.17 0.16 -4.91
N PRO A 261 23.13 1.10 -3.95
CA PRO A 261 24.28 1.39 -3.10
C PRO A 261 24.79 0.14 -2.36
N SER A 262 26.10 -0.03 -2.28
CA SER A 262 26.74 -1.22 -1.68
C SER A 262 26.30 -1.51 -0.24
N TRP A 263 26.02 -0.47 0.55
CA TRP A 263 25.54 -0.62 1.93
C TRP A 263 24.12 -1.22 2.02
N VAL A 264 23.31 -1.14 0.96
CA VAL A 264 22.00 -1.80 0.92
C VAL A 264 22.15 -3.30 0.70
N LEU A 265 23.16 -3.73 -0.06
CA LEU A 265 23.42 -5.13 -0.40
C LEU A 265 24.01 -5.94 0.78
N GLN A 266 24.45 -5.28 1.84
CA GLN A 266 24.96 -5.94 3.04
C GLN A 266 23.83 -6.70 3.78
N SER A 267 23.88 -8.03 3.67
CA SER A 267 23.03 -8.97 4.40
C SER A 267 23.73 -9.46 5.67
N SER A 268 22.95 -9.71 6.73
CA SER A 268 23.43 -10.37 7.93
C SER A 268 23.47 -11.88 7.71
N ASN A 269 24.63 -12.49 7.90
CA ASN A 269 24.82 -13.94 7.82
C ASN A 269 24.83 -14.52 9.24
N LEU A 270 23.70 -14.45 9.94
CA LEU A 270 23.58 -15.07 11.26
C LEU A 270 23.16 -16.53 11.12
N ASN A 271 23.90 -17.41 11.78
CA ASN A 271 23.52 -18.81 11.95
C ASN A 271 22.61 -18.95 13.17
N VAL A 272 21.43 -19.55 12.97
CA VAL A 272 20.45 -19.74 14.04
C VAL A 272 20.59 -21.15 14.59
N GLU A 273 20.82 -21.25 15.90
CA GLU A 273 20.95 -22.51 16.63
C GLU A 273 19.87 -22.60 17.71
N PHE A 274 19.37 -23.81 17.96
CA PHE A 274 18.41 -24.06 19.03
C PHE A 274 19.07 -24.90 20.11
N CYS A 275 18.94 -24.48 21.37
CA CYS A 275 19.32 -25.36 22.48
C CYS A 275 18.37 -26.58 22.52
N PRO A 276 18.80 -27.72 23.09
CA PRO A 276 17.97 -28.94 23.12
C PRO A 276 16.59 -28.73 23.75
N LEU A 277 16.51 -27.88 24.79
CA LEU A 277 15.26 -27.54 25.46
C LEU A 277 14.31 -26.78 24.51
N ALA A 278 14.82 -25.77 23.80
CA ALA A 278 14.04 -25.00 22.84
C ALA A 278 13.58 -25.87 21.66
N ALA A 279 14.46 -26.72 21.12
CA ALA A 279 14.12 -27.63 20.03
C ALA A 279 12.98 -28.59 20.41
N THR A 280 13.05 -29.19 21.60
CA THR A 280 12.00 -30.07 22.12
C THR A 280 10.69 -29.31 22.31
N ARG A 281 10.75 -28.08 22.83
CA ARG A 281 9.56 -27.25 23.05
C ARG A 281 8.87 -26.86 21.74
N ILE A 282 9.63 -26.55 20.68
CA ILE A 282 9.05 -26.27 19.35
C ILE A 282 8.29 -27.48 18.81
N GLN A 283 8.89 -28.67 18.92
CA GLN A 283 8.24 -29.91 18.49
C GLN A 283 6.95 -30.17 19.28
N ALA A 284 6.98 -29.94 20.60
CA ALA A 284 5.81 -30.11 21.46
C ALA A 284 4.67 -29.12 21.13
N LEU A 285 5.00 -27.91 20.68
CA LEU A 285 4.01 -26.89 20.30
C LEU A 285 3.54 -27.03 18.85
N GLY A 286 4.17 -27.89 18.03
CA GLY A 286 3.81 -28.07 16.62
C GLY A 286 4.12 -26.85 15.74
N ILE A 287 5.10 -26.02 16.14
CA ILE A 287 5.38 -24.74 15.49
C ILE A 287 6.50 -24.89 14.47
N THR A 288 6.36 -24.24 13.31
CA THR A 288 7.40 -24.25 12.27
C THR A 288 8.61 -23.43 12.72
N GLN A 289 9.79 -24.07 12.77
CA GLN A 289 11.05 -23.39 13.11
C GLN A 289 11.39 -22.25 12.14
N ALA A 290 10.90 -22.33 10.89
CA ALA A 290 11.20 -21.38 9.82
C ALA A 290 10.89 -19.94 10.20
N SER A 291 9.73 -19.66 10.80
CA SER A 291 9.34 -18.29 11.16
C SER A 291 10.27 -17.64 12.19
N ILE A 292 10.75 -18.42 13.16
CA ILE A 292 11.74 -17.94 14.15
C ILE A 292 13.10 -17.73 13.47
N VAL A 293 13.51 -18.67 12.62
CA VAL A 293 14.78 -18.61 11.90
C VAL A 293 14.84 -17.39 10.98
N ASP A 294 13.77 -17.12 10.22
CA ASP A 294 13.66 -15.99 9.31
C ASP A 294 13.85 -14.65 10.03
N VAL A 295 13.14 -14.47 11.14
CA VAL A 295 13.26 -13.27 12.00
C VAL A 295 14.67 -13.12 12.55
N LEU A 296 15.27 -14.20 13.05
CA LEU A 296 16.60 -14.16 13.67
C LEU A 296 17.74 -13.96 12.66
N LYS A 297 17.66 -14.58 11.48
CA LYS A 297 18.63 -14.37 10.38
C LYS A 297 18.67 -12.92 9.92
N ALA A 298 17.53 -12.24 9.96
CA ALA A 298 17.41 -10.83 9.63
C ALA A 298 18.05 -9.87 10.65
N ASP A 299 18.54 -10.39 11.79
CA ASP A 299 18.95 -9.65 13.00
C ASP A 299 17.88 -8.62 13.45
N PRO A 300 16.98 -8.98 14.36
CA PRO A 300 15.91 -8.11 14.83
C PRO A 300 16.39 -7.01 15.79
N ARG A 301 17.69 -6.94 16.12
CA ARG A 301 18.24 -5.93 17.03
C ARG A 301 18.46 -4.61 16.29
N SER A 302 18.17 -3.50 16.97
CA SER A 302 18.57 -2.17 16.50
C SER A 302 20.09 -2.02 16.57
N VAL A 303 20.65 -1.10 15.77
CA VAL A 303 22.09 -0.76 15.81
C VAL A 303 22.52 -0.44 17.25
N TYR A 304 21.72 0.34 17.96
CA TYR A 304 21.95 0.68 19.36
C TYR A 304 22.05 -0.55 20.26
N LEU A 305 21.14 -1.53 20.12
CA LEU A 305 21.17 -2.75 20.93
C LEU A 305 22.41 -3.59 20.65
N ARG A 306 22.84 -3.70 19.38
CA ARG A 306 24.09 -4.41 19.06
C ARG A 306 25.30 -3.77 19.72
N THR A 307 25.41 -2.43 19.65
CA THR A 307 26.57 -1.71 20.17
C THR A 307 26.62 -1.69 21.69
N LYS A 308 25.48 -1.47 22.37
CA LYS A 308 25.46 -1.26 23.82
C LYS A 308 25.26 -2.55 24.63
N TYR A 309 24.57 -3.54 24.06
CA TYR A 309 24.11 -4.73 24.79
C TYR A 309 24.33 -6.03 23.99
N GLY A 310 25.34 -6.08 23.11
CA GLY A 310 25.53 -7.19 22.17
C GLY A 310 25.56 -8.59 22.79
N SER A 311 25.99 -8.73 24.05
CA SER A 311 26.07 -10.01 24.78
C SER A 311 24.84 -10.35 25.66
N GLN A 312 23.86 -9.45 25.77
CA GLN A 312 22.66 -9.67 26.57
C GLN A 312 21.64 -10.55 25.84
N THR A 313 20.77 -11.19 26.62
CA THR A 313 19.63 -11.92 26.08
C THR A 313 18.65 -10.96 25.43
N TYR A 314 18.15 -11.31 24.25
CA TYR A 314 17.12 -10.59 23.53
C TYR A 314 15.84 -11.41 23.56
N THR A 315 14.74 -10.76 23.92
CA THR A 315 13.41 -11.38 23.98
C THR A 315 12.46 -10.63 23.06
N PHE A 316 11.64 -11.37 22.32
CA PHE A 316 10.60 -10.83 21.46
C PHE A 316 9.38 -11.75 21.41
N GLY A 317 8.22 -11.17 21.09
CA GLY A 317 6.97 -11.88 20.87
C GLY A 317 6.79 -12.30 19.40
N LEU A 318 6.21 -13.48 19.18
CA LEU A 318 5.84 -14.01 17.88
C LEU A 318 4.52 -14.81 18.01
N GLY A 319 3.40 -14.15 17.71
CA GLY A 319 2.07 -14.67 17.97
C GLY A 319 1.86 -14.75 19.48
N ASP A 320 1.46 -15.93 19.95
CA ASP A 320 1.32 -16.22 21.39
C ASP A 320 2.64 -16.68 22.02
N LEU A 321 3.76 -16.65 21.28
CA LEU A 321 5.06 -17.09 21.78
C LEU A 321 5.92 -15.94 22.26
N THR A 322 6.62 -16.18 23.36
CA THR A 322 7.78 -15.39 23.77
C THR A 322 9.06 -16.17 23.49
N VAL A 323 9.92 -15.64 22.62
CA VAL A 323 11.21 -16.23 22.23
C VAL A 323 12.35 -15.46 22.88
N THR A 324 13.21 -16.17 23.62
CA THR A 324 14.44 -15.62 24.21
C THR A 324 15.67 -16.24 23.55
N CYS A 325 16.55 -15.38 23.04
CA CYS A 325 17.77 -15.78 22.35
C CYS A 325 18.98 -14.96 22.82
N LYS A 326 20.17 -15.45 22.51
CA LYS A 326 21.43 -14.76 22.78
C LYS A 326 22.25 -14.69 21.51
N PHE A 327 22.76 -13.50 21.20
CA PHE A 327 23.60 -13.25 20.04
C PHE A 327 25.07 -13.36 20.42
N ASP A 328 25.86 -14.00 19.57
CA ASP A 328 27.32 -13.99 19.60
C ASP A 328 27.83 -13.38 18.29
N ASP A 329 28.06 -12.07 18.32
CA ASP A 329 28.51 -11.30 17.16
C ASP A 329 29.91 -11.73 16.67
N LYS A 330 30.75 -12.35 17.52
CA LYS A 330 32.08 -12.85 17.12
C LYS A 330 31.96 -14.11 16.26
N LYS A 331 31.00 -14.97 16.60
CA LYS A 331 30.75 -16.22 15.87
C LYS A 331 29.69 -16.07 14.78
N ALA A 332 29.05 -14.90 14.67
CA ALA A 332 27.87 -14.68 13.82
C ALA A 332 26.78 -15.73 14.08
N THR A 333 26.56 -16.08 15.35
CA THR A 333 25.56 -17.08 15.77
C THR A 333 24.52 -16.45 16.67
N VAL A 334 23.30 -16.97 16.61
CA VAL A 334 22.23 -16.66 17.56
C VAL A 334 21.66 -17.96 18.09
N THR A 335 21.74 -18.14 19.40
CA THR A 335 21.24 -19.32 20.09
C THR A 335 19.89 -19.01 20.70
N VAL A 336 18.86 -19.74 20.30
CA VAL A 336 17.54 -19.72 20.94
C VAL A 336 17.64 -20.51 22.24
N LEU A 337 17.44 -19.80 23.35
CA LEU A 337 17.60 -20.33 24.71
C LEU A 337 16.30 -20.88 25.26
N GLN A 338 15.19 -20.18 25.01
CA GLN A 338 13.89 -20.55 25.57
C GLN A 338 12.75 -20.05 24.69
N ILE A 339 11.68 -20.84 24.63
CA ILE A 339 10.41 -20.51 23.98
C ILE A 339 9.30 -20.77 25.00
N ARG A 340 8.50 -19.75 25.28
CA ARG A 340 7.35 -19.79 26.20
C ARG A 340 6.07 -19.47 25.43
N ASN A 341 4.95 -19.99 25.89
CA ASN A 341 3.64 -19.53 25.44
C ASN A 341 3.17 -18.44 26.39
N ASP A 342 2.54 -17.38 25.90
CA ASP A 342 2.06 -16.26 26.72
C ASP A 342 0.88 -16.66 27.63
N VAL A 343 0.31 -17.85 27.43
CA VAL A 343 -0.63 -18.47 28.40
C VAL A 343 0.09 -18.94 29.67
N ASP A 344 1.37 -19.32 29.58
CA ASP A 344 2.16 -19.79 30.73
C ASP A 344 2.57 -18.61 31.67
N THR A 345 2.55 -17.36 31.19
CA THR A 345 2.94 -16.17 31.97
C THR A 345 1.81 -15.62 32.86
N GLU A 346 0.53 -15.73 32.45
CA GLU A 346 -0.60 -15.36 33.33
C GLU A 346 -0.68 -16.27 34.57
N THR A 347 -0.37 -17.55 34.41
CA THR A 347 -0.36 -18.50 35.52
C THR A 347 0.70 -18.13 36.58
N ALA A 348 1.85 -17.60 36.16
CA ALA A 348 2.93 -17.15 37.06
C ALA A 348 2.66 -15.80 37.75
N LEU A 349 1.84 -14.93 37.16
CA LEU A 349 1.42 -13.66 37.76
C LEU A 349 0.22 -13.81 38.71
N SER A 350 -0.53 -14.90 38.61
CA SER A 350 -1.62 -15.24 39.54
C SER A 350 -1.15 -15.88 40.86
N THR A 351 0.15 -16.14 41.01
CA THR A 351 0.77 -16.76 42.19
C THR A 351 1.68 -15.83 43.00
N LEU A 352 1.65 -14.52 42.73
CA LEU A 352 2.38 -13.48 43.49
C LEU A 352 1.44 -12.59 44.29
#